data_AF-A0A5A5TFP7-F1
#
_entry.id   AF-A0A5A5TFP7-F1
#
_cell.length_a   1.000
_cell.length_b   1.000
_cell.length_c   1.000
_cell.angle_alpha   90.00
_cell.angle_beta   90.00
_cell.angle_gamma   90.00
#
_symmetry.space_group_name_H-M   'P 1'
#
loop_
_entity.id
_entity.type
_entity.pdbx_description
1 polymer ?
#
loop_
_entity_poly.entity_id
_entity_poly.type
_entity_poly.pdbx_seq_one_letter_code
_entity_poly.pdbx_strand_id
1 'polypeptide(L)'
;MTDKEYILKLMYAAFIDIRFASHSYDYHTCFVLSDVFHNIPLRMDQAEKGNIEYADIVTYLHKKFEERNCVFWLDNARNNITG
;
A
#
# COMPACT_ATOMS: atom_id res chain seq x y z
N MET A 1 -4.38 15.87 -1.92
CA MET A 1 -4.30 14.61 -2.68
C MET A 1 -5.57 13.85 -2.41
N THR A 2 -6.24 13.36 -3.45
CA THR A 2 -7.42 12.50 -3.32
C THR A 2 -7.03 11.13 -2.79
N ASP A 3 -7.97 10.38 -2.20
CA ASP A 3 -7.69 9.03 -1.72
C ASP A 3 -7.22 8.10 -2.85
N LYS A 4 -7.81 8.23 -4.04
CA LYS A 4 -7.39 7.50 -5.24
C LYS A 4 -5.92 7.76 -5.58
N GLU A 5 -5.50 9.02 -5.62
CA GLU A 5 -4.11 9.40 -5.88
C GLU A 5 -3.17 8.89 -4.77
N TYR A 6 -3.60 8.97 -3.51
CA TYR A 6 -2.84 8.46 -2.37
C TYR A 6 -2.57 6.96 -2.50
N ILE A 7 -3.60 6.17 -2.80
CA ILE A 7 -3.49 4.72 -2.98
C ILE A 7 -2.54 4.38 -4.13
N LEU A 8 -2.68 5.07 -5.27
CA LEU A 8 -1.82 4.84 -6.43
C LEU A 8 -0.35 5.17 -6.14
N LYS A 9 -0.08 6.28 -5.44
CA LYS A 9 1.28 6.63 -5.03
C LYS A 9 1.86 5.66 -4.01
N LEU A 10 1.06 5.18 -3.06
CA LEU A 10 1.48 4.13 -2.11
C LEU A 10 1.82 2.82 -2.82
N MET A 11 0.99 2.40 -3.79
CA MET A 11 1.29 1.21 -4.60
C MET A 11 2.60 1.36 -5.36
N TYR A 12 2.84 2.53 -5.96
CA TYR A 12 4.10 2.81 -6.65
C TYR A 12 5.32 2.69 -5.71
N ALA A 13 5.25 3.29 -4.52
CA ALA A 13 6.30 3.18 -3.50
C ALA A 13 6.51 1.71 -3.07
N ALA A 14 5.41 0.98 -2.82
CA ALA A 14 5.48 -0.43 -2.45
C ALA A 14 6.17 -1.30 -3.50
N PHE A 15 5.88 -1.08 -4.78
CA PHE A 15 6.50 -1.85 -5.86
C PHE A 15 8.00 -1.55 -6.02
N ILE A 16 8.41 -0.30 -5.77
CA ILE A 16 9.83 0.05 -5.71
C ILE A 16 10.51 -0.69 -4.55
N ASP A 17 9.91 -0.66 -3.37
CA ASP A 17 10.51 -1.28 -2.18
C ASP A 17 10.50 -2.81 -2.25
N ILE A 18 9.48 -3.43 -2.84
CA ILE A 18 9.48 -4.86 -3.16
C ILE A 18 10.66 -5.20 -4.07
N ARG A 19 10.89 -4.40 -5.12
CA ARG A 19 12.03 -4.61 -6.02
C ARG A 19 13.35 -4.54 -5.27
N PHE A 20 13.57 -3.54 -4.43
CA PHE A 20 14.79 -3.43 -3.64
C PHE A 20 14.94 -4.55 -2.63
N ALA A 21 13.89 -4.86 -1.87
CA ALA A 21 13.85 -5.92 -0.87
C ALA A 21 14.15 -7.30 -1.48
N SER A 22 13.62 -7.57 -2.68
CA SER A 22 13.90 -8.80 -3.41
C SER A 22 15.38 -8.98 -3.77
N HIS A 23 16.07 -7.87 -4.09
CA HIS A 23 17.50 -7.89 -4.42
C HIS A 23 18.39 -7.95 -3.18
N SER A 24 17.96 -7.37 -2.06
CA SER A 24 18.72 -7.33 -0.81
C SER A 24 18.47 -8.54 0.12
N TYR A 25 17.65 -9.50 -0.31
CA TYR A 25 17.20 -10.65 0.49
C TYR A 25 16.41 -10.25 1.76
N ASP A 26 15.80 -9.06 1.76
CA ASP A 26 14.81 -8.68 2.78
C ASP A 26 13.45 -9.32 2.45
N TYR A 27 13.37 -10.62 2.71
CA TYR A 27 12.17 -11.41 2.42
C TYR A 27 10.96 -10.95 3.24
N HIS A 28 11.18 -10.38 4.42
CA HIS A 28 10.09 -9.93 5.28
C HIS A 28 9.37 -8.74 4.65
N THR A 29 10.10 -7.67 4.29
CA THR A 29 9.52 -6.51 3.61
C THR A 29 8.90 -6.91 2.28
N CYS A 30 9.59 -7.75 1.49
CA CYS A 30 9.05 -8.25 0.22
C CYS A 30 7.71 -8.98 0.40
N PHE A 31 7.63 -9.86 1.41
CA PHE A 31 6.41 -10.62 1.69
C PHE A 31 5.28 -9.72 2.19
N VAL A 32 5.54 -8.87 3.19
CA VAL A 32 4.50 -8.01 3.79
C VAL A 32 3.94 -7.05 2.75
N LEU A 33 4.78 -6.36 1.99
CA LEU A 33 4.30 -5.42 0.97
C LEU A 33 3.50 -6.13 -0.12
N SER A 34 3.96 -7.31 -0.56
CA SER A 34 3.20 -8.10 -1.54
C SER A 34 1.85 -8.56 -0.98
N ASP A 35 1.82 -9.03 0.26
CA ASP A 35 0.60 -9.46 0.95
C ASP A 35 -0.40 -8.31 1.15
N VAL A 36 0.07 -7.12 1.47
CA VAL A 36 -0.83 -5.96 1.63
C VAL A 36 -1.36 -5.45 0.29
N PHE A 37 -0.50 -5.35 -0.73
CA PHE A 37 -0.84 -4.66 -1.98
C PHE A 37 -1.42 -5.54 -3.10
N HIS A 38 -1.29 -6.87 -3.03
CA HIS A 38 -1.75 -7.74 -4.13
C HIS A 38 -3.25 -7.61 -4.47
N ASN A 39 -4.10 -7.24 -3.51
CA ASN A 39 -5.54 -7.12 -3.70
C ASN A 39 -6.03 -5.68 -3.91
N ILE A 40 -5.14 -4.68 -3.78
CA ILE A 40 -5.49 -3.28 -3.95
C ILE A 40 -5.99 -2.96 -5.37
N PRO A 41 -5.41 -3.50 -6.47
CA PRO A 41 -5.96 -3.29 -7.81
C PRO A 41 -7.43 -3.69 -7.94
N LEU A 42 -7.82 -4.82 -7.33
CA LEU A 42 -9.20 -5.30 -7.35
C LEU A 42 -10.12 -4.36 -6.54
N ARG A 43 -9.67 -3.90 -5.37
CA ARG A 43 -10.43 -2.93 -4.56
C ARG A 43 -10.59 -1.59 -5.28
N MET A 44 -9.56 -1.13 -5.99
CA MET A 44 -9.63 0.09 -6.80
C MET A 44 -10.68 -0.02 -7.90
N ASP A 45 -10.73 -1.15 -8.63
CA ASP A 45 -11.79 -1.41 -9.62
C ASP A 45 -13.19 -1.44 -8.98
N GLN A 46 -13.33 -2.00 -7.78
CA GLN A 46 -14.59 -1.96 -7.03
C GLN A 46 -14.99 -0.53 -6.65
N ALA A 47 -14.03 0.33 -6.30
CA ALA A 47 -14.29 1.75 -5.99
C ALA A 47 -14.70 2.56 -7.24
N GLU A 48 -14.06 2.35 -8.39
CA GLU A 48 -14.48 2.99 -9.66
C GLU A 48 -15.92 2.63 -10.03
N LYS A 49 -16.35 1.41 -9.70
CA LYS A 49 -17.72 0.92 -9.92
C LYS A 49 -18.72 1.38 -8.87
N GLY A 50 -18.28 2.11 -7.84
CA GLY A 50 -19.12 2.59 -6.74
C GLY A 50 -19.55 1.50 -5.75
N ASN A 51 -18.89 0.34 -5.74
CA ASN A 51 -19.21 -0.75 -4.82
C ASN A 51 -18.61 -0.57 -3.42
N ILE A 52 -17.50 0.18 -3.33
CA ILE A 52 -16.84 0.59 -2.07
C ILE A 52 -16.32 2.02 -2.24
N GLU A 53 -15.98 2.70 -1.15
CA GLU A 53 -15.33 4.01 -1.23
C GLU A 53 -13.80 3.87 -1.22
N TYR A 54 -13.07 4.82 -1.82
CA TYR A 54 -11.60 4.83 -1.70
C TYR A 54 -11.14 4.97 -0.24
N ALA A 55 -11.90 5.67 0.60
CA ALA A 55 -11.63 5.80 2.03
C ALA A 55 -11.62 4.44 2.75
N ASP A 56 -12.44 3.48 2.30
CA ASP A 56 -12.44 2.11 2.82
C ASP A 56 -11.14 1.38 2.50
N ILE A 57 -10.57 1.63 1.31
CA ILE A 57 -9.28 1.08 0.89
C ILE A 57 -8.14 1.67 1.72
N VAL A 58 -8.18 2.98 2.00
CA VAL A 58 -7.21 3.64 2.89
C VAL A 58 -7.28 3.04 4.29
N THR A 59 -8.48 2.87 4.84
CA THR A 59 -8.68 2.25 6.15
C THR A 59 -8.18 0.81 6.17
N TYR A 60 -8.44 0.05 5.11
CA TYR A 60 -7.93 -1.31 4.93
C TYR A 60 -6.39 -1.36 4.95
N LEU A 61 -5.72 -0.47 4.22
CA LEU A 61 -4.26 -0.39 4.18
C LEU A 61 -3.69 -0.13 5.57
N HIS A 62 -4.21 0.87 6.28
CA HIS A 62 -3.76 1.20 7.64
C HIS A 62 -3.88 0.00 8.59
N LYS A 63 -5.05 -0.63 8.61
CA LYS A 63 -5.30 -1.83 9.44
C LYS A 63 -4.35 -2.97 9.10
N LYS A 64 -4.06 -3.19 7.81
CA LYS A 64 -3.14 -4.26 7.40
C LYS A 64 -1.71 -4.02 7.82
N PHE A 65 -1.24 -2.77 7.75
CA PHE A 65 0.09 -2.42 8.23
C PHE A 65 0.22 -2.53 9.76
N GLU A 66 -0.85 -2.24 10.51
CA GLU A 66 -0.93 -2.51 11.95
C GLU A 66 -0.87 -4.02 12.26
N GLU A 67 -1.70 -4.84 11.60
CA GLU A 67 -1.73 -6.30 11.76
C GLU A 67 -0.38 -6.98 11.45
N ARG A 68 0.43 -6.37 10.57
CA ARG A 68 1.73 -6.88 10.14
C ARG A 68 2.91 -6.28 10.90
N ASN A 69 2.68 -5.39 11.87
CA ASN A 69 3.72 -4.63 12.59
C ASN A 69 4.66 -3.84 11.66
N CYS A 70 4.15 -3.34 10.52
CA CYS A 70 4.91 -2.60 9.52
C CYS A 70 4.42 -1.14 9.34
N VAL A 71 3.79 -0.57 10.38
CA VAL A 71 3.29 0.82 10.37
C VAL A 71 4.38 1.83 10.02
N PHE A 72 5.62 1.59 10.47
CA PHE A 72 6.76 2.44 10.14
C PHE A 72 7.01 2.58 8.64
N TRP A 73 6.78 1.52 7.86
CA TRP A 73 6.90 1.60 6.41
C TRP A 73 5.83 2.53 5.82
N LEU A 74 4.58 2.40 6.27
CA LEU A 74 3.47 3.22 5.81
C LEU A 74 3.68 4.71 6.12
N ASP A 75 4.17 5.02 7.32
CA ASP A 75 4.47 6.40 7.71
C ASP A 75 5.58 7.02 6.86
N ASN A 76 6.66 6.28 6.60
CA ASN A 76 7.74 6.75 5.73
C ASN A 76 7.26 6.92 4.28
N ALA A 77 6.55 5.93 3.75
CA ALA A 77 6.00 5.98 2.40
C ALA A 77 5.06 7.18 2.24
N ARG A 78 4.19 7.43 3.23
CA ARG A 78 3.31 8.60 3.27
C ARG A 78 4.10 9.90 3.18
N ASN A 79 5.12 10.08 4.01
CA ASN A 79 5.96 11.28 4.00
C ASN A 79 6.63 11.49 2.63
N ASN A 80 7.13 10.41 2.01
CA ASN A 80 7.82 10.45 0.73
C ASN A 80 6.90 10.76 -0.46
N ILE A 81 5.61 10.44 -0.40
CA ILE A 81 4.66 10.70 -1.50
C ILE A 81 3.93 12.03 -1.38
N THR A 82 4.01 12.67 -0.20
CA THR A 82 3.44 14.00 0.10
C THR A 82 4.46 15.13 0.08
N GLY A 83 5.74 14.84 0.31
CA GLY A 83 6.85 15.78 0.11
C GLY A 83 7.15 15.98 -1.37
#